data_AF-A0A7W6MQ56-F1
#
_entry.id   AF-A0A7W6MQ56-F1
#
_cell.length_a   1.000
_cell.length_b   1.000
_cell.length_c   1.000
_cell.angle_alpha   90.00
_cell.angle_beta   90.00
_cell.angle_gamma   90.00
#
_symmetry.space_group_name_H-M   'P 1'
#
loop_
_entity.id
_entity.type
_entity.pdbx_description
1 polymer ?
#
loop_
_entity_poly.entity_id
_entity_poly.type
_entity_poly.pdbx_seq_one_letter_code
_entity_poly.pdbx_strand_id
1 'polypeptide(L)' 'MTDEEAAIQERNETLIAERGERAIYRFERKKPDGIWLTLYRGQDRVRMPDGRDIEAPAHPTFPDEEQAREWLEARDS' A
#
# COMPACT_ATOMS: atom_id res chain seq x y z
N MET A 1 15.65 29.00 9.26
CA MET A 1 14.51 28.37 8.58
C MET A 1 14.98 26.97 8.22
N THR A 2 14.56 25.98 8.99
CA THR A 2 14.82 24.57 8.69
C THR A 2 13.69 24.13 7.77
N ASP A 3 13.97 24.13 6.47
CA ASP A 3 13.11 23.60 5.43
C ASP A 3 12.59 22.22 5.83
N GLU A 4 11.29 22.19 6.08
CA GLU A 4 10.36 21.14 5.69
C GLU A 4 10.80 19.71 6.01
N GLU A 5 10.36 19.22 7.18
CA GLU A 5 9.62 17.96 7.20
C GLU A 5 8.46 18.12 6.20
N ALA A 6 8.74 17.89 4.91
CA ALA A 6 7.71 17.78 3.91
C ALA A 6 6.90 16.55 4.30
N ALA A 7 5.84 16.78 5.07
CA ALA A 7 4.91 15.75 5.50
C ALA A 7 4.56 14.92 4.26
N ILE A 8 4.76 13.61 4.33
CA ILE A 8 4.48 12.71 3.21
C ILE A 8 3.00 12.90 2.87
N GLN A 9 2.73 13.54 1.73
CA GLN A 9 1.38 13.82 1.28
C GLN A 9 0.91 12.67 0.40
N GLU A 10 -0.08 11.93 0.88
CA GLU A 10 -0.75 10.84 0.18
C GLU A 10 -2.22 11.19 -0.04
N ARG A 11 -2.79 10.73 -1.15
CA ARG A 11 -4.22 10.93 -1.47
C ARG A 11 -4.76 9.84 -2.37
N ASN A 12 -6.08 9.88 -2.57
CA ASN A 12 -6.82 9.04 -3.53
C ASN A 12 -6.58 7.53 -3.34
N GLU A 13 -6.37 7.09 -2.10
CA GLU A 13 -6.23 5.68 -1.80
C GLU A 13 -7.51 4.93 -2.17
N THR A 14 -7.38 3.90 -3.01
CA THR A 14 -8.49 3.15 -3.58
C THR A 14 -8.11 1.68 -3.63
N LEU A 15 -8.96 0.80 -3.10
CA LEU A 15 -8.80 -0.65 -3.25
C LEU A 15 -8.96 -1.04 -4.72
N ILE A 16 -7.97 -1.71 -5.30
CA ILE A 16 -8.00 -2.13 -6.72
C ILE A 16 -7.99 -3.66 -6.91
N ALA A 17 -7.55 -4.41 -5.90
CA ALA A 17 -7.57 -5.87 -5.90
C ALA A 17 -7.53 -6.42 -4.48
N GLU A 18 -8.13 -7.59 -4.27
CA GLU A 18 -8.06 -8.34 -3.02
C GLU A 18 -8.02 -9.84 -3.30
N ARG A 19 -7.34 -10.60 -2.44
CA ARG A 19 -7.24 -12.05 -2.49
C ARG A 19 -6.98 -12.60 -1.09
N GLY A 20 -8.00 -13.20 -0.49
CA GLY A 20 -7.91 -13.76 0.86
C GLY A 20 -7.53 -12.69 1.89
N GLU A 21 -6.39 -12.88 2.54
CA GLU A 21 -5.86 -11.96 3.56
C GLU A 21 -5.12 -10.75 2.96
N ARG A 22 -4.95 -10.67 1.64
CA ARG A 22 -4.20 -9.61 0.97
C ARG A 22 -5.08 -8.66 0.18
N ALA A 23 -4.70 -7.39 0.19
CA ALA A 23 -5.31 -6.34 -0.62
C ALA A 23 -4.25 -5.45 -1.27
N ILE A 24 -4.57 -4.89 -2.43
CA ILE A 24 -3.77 -3.87 -3.11
C ILE A 24 -4.58 -2.58 -3.16
N TYR A 25 -3.97 -1.50 -2.68
CA TYR A 25 -4.51 -0.15 -2.76
C TYR A 25 -3.68 0.67 -3.74
N ARG A 26 -4.33 1.35 -4.68
CA ARG A 26 -3.70 2.39 -5.50
C ARG A 26 -3.80 3.71 -4.76
N PHE A 27 -2.71 4.47 -4.68
CA PHE A 27 -2.69 5.79 -4.08
C PHE A 27 -1.76 6.73 -4.84
N GLU A 28 -1.85 8.03 -4.57
CA GLU A 28 -0.92 9.01 -5.11
C GLU A 28 -0.07 9.61 -3.99
N ARG A 29 1.24 9.72 -4.21
CA ARG A 29 2.18 10.36 -3.28
C ARG A 29 2.86 11.55 -3.94
N LYS A 30 2.90 12.68 -3.24
CA LYS A 30 3.61 13.88 -3.70
C LYS A 30 5.11 13.71 -3.49
N LYS A 31 5.88 13.89 -4.55
CA LYS A 31 7.34 14.00 -4.49
C LYS A 31 7.79 15.39 -4.00
N PRO A 32 9.06 15.53 -3.57
CA PRO A 32 9.65 16.83 -3.25
C PRO A 32 9.62 17.84 -4.42
N ASP A 33 9.69 17.36 -5.66
CA ASP A 33 9.57 18.18 -6.87
C ASP A 33 8.13 18.66 -7.15
N GLY A 34 7.17 18.30 -6.29
CA GLY A 34 5.77 18.66 -6.39
C GLY A 34 4.93 17.75 -7.28
N ILE A 35 5.53 16.76 -7.95
CA ILE A 35 4.84 15.83 -8.85
C ILE A 35 4.12 14.75 -8.05
N TRP A 36 2.89 14.44 -8.43
CA TRP A 36 2.15 13.30 -7.88
C TRP A 36 2.52 12.03 -8.64
N LEU A 37 3.00 11.02 -7.91
CA LEU A 37 3.18 9.68 -8.45
C LEU A 37 2.05 8.78 -8.03
N THR A 38 1.50 8.02 -8.99
CA THR A 38 0.71 6.83 -8.65
C THR A 38 1.64 5.75 -8.11
N LEU A 39 1.26 5.14 -7.00
CA LEU A 39 1.93 4.02 -6.34
C LEU A 39 0.88 3.00 -5.90
N TYR A 40 1.34 1.81 -5.54
CA TYR A 40 0.50 0.70 -5.14
C TYR A 40 0.97 0.17 -3.78
N ARG A 41 0.06 -0.03 -2.84
CA ARG A 41 0.35 -0.50 -1.49
C ARG A 41 -0.28 -1.87 -1.29
N GLY A 42 0.55 -2.85 -0.95
CA GLY A 42 0.08 -4.14 -0.45
C GLY A 42 -0.31 -4.02 1.02
N GLN A 43 -1.41 -4.66 1.40
CA GLN A 43 -1.89 -4.77 2.77
C GLN A 43 -2.13 -6.24 3.08
N ASP A 44 -1.41 -6.79 4.07
CA ASP A 44 -1.75 -8.08 4.66
C ASP A 44 -2.73 -7.87 5.83
N ARG A 45 -3.68 -8.79 6.01
CA ARG A 45 -4.53 -8.91 7.19
C ARG A 45 -4.11 -10.16 7.96
N VAL A 46 -3.95 -10.04 9.26
CA VAL A 46 -3.60 -11.16 10.14
C VAL A 46 -4.78 -11.43 11.04
N ARG A 47 -5.25 -12.68 11.03
CA ARG A 47 -6.28 -13.13 11.95
C ARG A 47 -5.69 -13.39 13.33
N MET A 48 -6.12 -12.62 14.31
CA MET A 48 -5.73 -12.76 15.71
C MET A 48 -6.41 -13.96 16.39
N PRO A 49 -5.84 -14.49 17.48
CA PRO A 49 -6.43 -15.60 18.25
C PRO A 49 -7.82 -15.30 18.83
N ASP A 50 -8.16 -14.02 18.99
CA ASP A 50 -9.48 -13.56 19.44
C ASP A 50 -10.51 -13.45 18.31
N GLY A 51 -10.13 -13.83 17.08
CA GLY A 51 -11.00 -13.85 15.91
C GLY A 51 -11.09 -12.52 15.15
N ARG A 52 -10.35 -11.47 15.55
CA ARG A 52 -10.29 -10.20 14.82
C ARG A 52 -9.26 -10.25 13.69
N ASP A 53 -9.58 -9.64 12.56
CA ASP A 53 -8.60 -9.39 11.50
C ASP A 53 -7.97 -8.01 11.74
N ILE A 54 -6.63 -7.98 11.85
CA ILE A 54 -5.87 -6.73 11.97
C ILE A 54 -5.02 -6.50 10.73
N GLU A 55 -4.75 -5.25 10.40
CA GLU A 55 -3.77 -4.90 9.37
C GLU A 55 -2.36 -5.26 9.87
N ALA A 56 -1.62 -5.99 9.05
CA ALA A 56 -0.22 -6.21 9.28
C ALA A 56 0.53 -4.86 9.22
N PRO A 57 1.57 -4.66 10.05
CA PRO A 57 2.35 -3.43 10.05
C PRO A 57 3.21 -3.27 8.78
N ALA A 58 3.37 -4.34 7.98
CA ALA A 58 4.10 -4.30 6.73
C ALA A 58 3.17 -3.85 5.60
N HIS A 59 3.49 -2.71 4.99
CA HIS A 59 2.78 -2.15 3.85
C HIS A 59 3.74 -1.99 2.65
N PRO A 60 4.13 -3.09 1.97
CA PRO A 60 5.02 -3.00 0.83
C PRO A 60 4.43 -2.06 -0.22
N THR A 61 5.27 -1.18 -0.76
CA THR A 61 4.87 -0.20 -1.77
C THR A 61 5.56 -0.51 -3.09
N PHE A 62 4.80 -0.52 -4.17
CA PHE A 62 5.23 -0.86 -5.52
C PHE A 62 5.05 0.34 -6.45
N PRO A 63 5.95 0.52 -7.44
CA PRO A 63 5.88 1.61 -8.41
C PRO A 63 4.85 1.37 -9.53
N ASP A 64 4.43 0.13 -9.76
CA ASP A 64 3.48 -0.26 -10.80
C ASP A 64 2.50 -1.34 -10.30
N GLU A 65 1.40 -1.50 -11.04
CA GLU A 65 0.32 -2.42 -10.68
C GLU A 65 0.72 -3.90 -10.84
N GLU A 66 1.58 -4.20 -11.82
CA GLU A 66 1.98 -5.56 -12.16
C GLU A 66 2.76 -6.18 -10.99
N GLN A 67 3.76 -5.48 -10.47
CA GLN A 67 4.51 -5.92 -9.28
C GLN A 67 3.62 -6.10 -8.05
N ALA A 68 2.64 -5.21 -7.87
CA ALA A 68 1.69 -5.33 -6.77
C ALA A 68 0.81 -6.58 -6.92
N ARG A 69 0.40 -6.92 -8.15
CA ARG A 69 -0.36 -8.13 -8.47
C ARG A 69 0.48 -9.39 -8.30
N GLU A 70 1.72 -9.40 -8.75
CA GLU A 70 2.64 -10.52 -8.51
C GLU A 70 2.78 -10.81 -7.01
N TRP A 71 2.91 -9.76 -6.19
CA TRP A 71 2.91 -9.91 -4.73
C TRP A 71 1.60 -10.49 -4.18
N LEU A 72 0.46 -10.07 -4.71
CA LEU A 72 -0.86 -10.58 -4.32
C LEU A 72 -1.00 -12.07 -4.64
N GLU A 73 -0.43 -12.52 -5.76
CA GLU A 73 -0.51 -13.91 -6.23
C GLU A 73 0.53 -14.84 -5.59
N ALA A 74 1.71 -14.33 -5.21
CA ALA A 74 2.81 -15.12 -4.65
C ALA A 74 2.50 -15.82 -3.30
N ARG A 75 1.39 -15.50 -2.63
CA ARG A 75 0.97 -16.15 -1.37
C ARG A 75 0.43 -17.57 -1.58
N ASP A 76 -0.01 -17.90 -2.79
CA ASP A 76 -0.68 -19.16 -3.15
C ASP A 76 0.24 -20.17 -3.88
N SER A 77 1.57 -19.97 -3.85
CA SER A 77 2.57 -20.86 -4.47
C SER A 77 3.27 -21.77 -3.46
#